data_AF-A0A7V5H495-F1
#
_entry.id   AF-A0A7V5H495-F1
#
_cell.length_a   1.000
_cell.length_b   1.000
_cell.length_c   1.000
_cell.angle_alpha   90.00
_cell.angle_beta   90.00
_cell.angle_gamma   90.00
#
_symmetry.space_group_name_H-M   'P 1'
#
loop_
_entity.id
_entity.type
_entity.pdbx_description
1 polymer ?
#
loop_
_entity_poly.entity_id
_entity_poly.type
_entity_poly.pdbx_seq_one_letter_code
_entity_poly.pdbx_strand_id
1 'polypeptide(L)'
;LDADHISLKNVDFFIDICNFFTIDIAEEINASLSEDEERKLRNLILKLGFQTQLANLPIFQWNESFVANFLKTYGKALLEAQKIYRYILTKHSRQQNVIEISMDEGPVAQSAQEIYLILYLLTQLNVKLDTIAPRFAGLFLKGIDYQGNTEQFKNQTADFLKVLQWFQKHSGQPEHLKLSLHTGSDKFSLYPILNRLLNQFQTGLHLKTAGTTWLEELIGLCEGGAAGLQFVKSLYRSAIAQMDQLLQPYAAIVRIDRQNLPLPDELDNWNAEQLVRSLRHNQSDSLFNKDLRQLFHISYGLAAQYGNTFYELLETYRSEIERNVTENLFDRHIKPLFLGG
;
A
#
# COMPACT_ATOMS: atom_id res chain seq x y z
N LEU A 1 -11.90 -8.66 8.34
CA LEU A 1 -11.15 -9.23 7.20
C LEU A 1 -11.23 -8.24 6.07
N ASP A 2 -10.09 -7.92 5.49
CA ASP A 2 -9.95 -6.93 4.42
C ASP A 2 -9.93 -7.60 3.05
N ALA A 3 -10.86 -7.21 2.19
CA ALA A 3 -10.86 -7.49 0.77
C ALA A 3 -10.01 -6.43 0.07
N ASP A 4 -8.70 -6.68 0.01
CA ASP A 4 -7.73 -5.75 -0.52
C ASP A 4 -7.78 -5.67 -2.05
N HIS A 5 -7.54 -4.48 -2.61
CA HIS A 5 -7.53 -4.20 -4.05
C HIS A 5 -8.69 -4.83 -4.85
N ILE A 6 -9.92 -4.55 -4.43
CA ILE A 6 -11.12 -5.05 -5.13
C ILE A 6 -11.60 -4.12 -6.24
N SER A 7 -12.21 -4.74 -7.25
CA SER A 7 -13.02 -4.11 -8.30
C SER A 7 -14.32 -4.90 -8.50
N LEU A 8 -15.21 -4.46 -9.39
CA LEU A 8 -16.39 -5.27 -9.74
C LEU A 8 -16.05 -6.65 -10.32
N LYS A 9 -14.83 -6.84 -10.82
CA LYS A 9 -14.40 -8.11 -11.42
C LYS A 9 -14.22 -9.21 -10.36
N ASN A 10 -13.89 -8.85 -9.12
CA ASN A 10 -13.47 -9.80 -8.09
C ASN A 10 -14.17 -9.63 -6.72
N VAL A 11 -14.92 -8.55 -6.50
CA VAL A 11 -15.54 -8.25 -5.19
C VAL A 11 -16.43 -9.39 -4.67
N ASP A 12 -17.11 -10.12 -5.56
CA ASP A 12 -18.00 -11.23 -5.19
C ASP A 12 -17.27 -12.38 -4.50
N PHE A 13 -15.97 -12.56 -4.73
CA PHE A 13 -15.18 -13.58 -4.02
C PHE A 13 -15.01 -13.28 -2.53
N PHE A 14 -15.15 -12.02 -2.13
CA PHE A 14 -14.85 -11.56 -0.77
C PHE A 14 -16.09 -11.07 -0.01
N ILE A 15 -17.17 -10.76 -0.71
CA ILE A 15 -18.30 -9.99 -0.17
C ILE A 15 -19.03 -10.66 0.99
N ASP A 16 -19.00 -11.99 1.07
CA ASP A 16 -19.68 -12.76 2.13
C ASP A 16 -18.80 -12.97 3.38
N ILE A 17 -17.48 -12.75 3.27
CA ILE A 17 -16.50 -13.08 4.33
C ILE A 17 -15.74 -11.86 4.87
N CYS A 18 -15.68 -10.78 4.08
CA CYS A 18 -14.97 -9.56 4.43
C CYS A 18 -15.93 -8.48 4.95
N ASN A 19 -15.40 -7.61 5.80
CA ASN A 19 -16.10 -6.44 6.34
C ASN A 19 -15.29 -5.15 6.18
N PHE A 20 -14.08 -5.25 5.62
CA PHE A 20 -13.29 -4.13 5.14
C PHE A 20 -13.13 -4.34 3.63
N PHE A 21 -13.39 -3.29 2.85
CA PHE A 21 -13.32 -3.31 1.40
C PHE A 21 -12.45 -2.18 0.87
N THR A 22 -11.32 -2.53 0.24
CA THR A 22 -10.47 -1.57 -0.45
C THR A 22 -10.81 -1.49 -1.91
N ILE A 23 -11.57 -0.46 -2.26
CA ILE A 23 -11.98 -0.16 -3.62
C ILE A 23 -10.79 0.46 -4.34
N ASP A 24 -10.17 -0.33 -5.22
CA ASP A 24 -9.08 0.14 -6.07
C ASP A 24 -9.64 0.81 -7.32
N ILE A 25 -9.27 2.07 -7.53
CA ILE A 25 -9.67 2.85 -8.70
C ILE A 25 -8.48 3.29 -9.56
N ALA A 26 -7.29 2.73 -9.33
CA ALA A 26 -6.07 3.08 -10.07
C ALA A 26 -6.18 2.77 -11.57
N GLU A 27 -6.79 1.64 -11.96
CA GLU A 27 -7.01 1.26 -13.37
C GLU A 27 -7.87 2.28 -14.13
N GLU A 28 -8.77 2.98 -13.44
CA GLU A 28 -9.71 3.94 -14.02
C GLU A 28 -9.17 5.39 -14.01
N ILE A 29 -7.98 5.61 -13.46
CA ILE A 29 -7.32 6.92 -13.53
C ILE A 29 -6.94 7.23 -14.98
N ASN A 30 -7.31 8.42 -15.46
CA ASN A 30 -7.25 8.89 -16.84
C ASN A 30 -8.22 8.22 -17.81
N ALA A 31 -9.14 7.37 -17.33
CA ALA A 31 -10.20 6.83 -18.18
C ALA A 31 -11.20 7.93 -18.57
N SER A 32 -11.70 7.85 -19.81
CA SER A 32 -12.57 8.88 -20.38
C SER A 32 -13.95 8.92 -19.70
N LEU A 33 -14.43 10.13 -19.46
CA LEU A 33 -15.82 10.41 -19.12
C LEU A 33 -16.65 10.60 -20.39
N SER A 34 -17.94 10.25 -20.33
CA SER A 34 -18.91 10.80 -21.26
C SER A 34 -19.16 12.28 -20.98
N GLU A 35 -19.63 13.03 -21.98
CA GLU A 35 -19.94 14.46 -21.84
C GLU A 35 -20.94 14.75 -20.71
N ASP A 36 -21.92 13.86 -20.53
CA ASP A 36 -22.92 14.00 -19.47
C ASP A 36 -22.34 13.77 -18.07
N GLU A 37 -21.47 12.77 -17.91
CA GLU A 37 -20.75 12.50 -16.66
C GLU A 37 -19.83 13.67 -16.30
N GLU A 38 -19.04 14.18 -17.25
CA GLU A 38 -18.17 15.33 -17.04
C GLU A 38 -18.97 16.56 -16.63
N ARG A 39 -20.05 16.87 -17.35
CA ARG A 39 -20.93 18.01 -17.04
C ARG A 39 -21.51 17.90 -15.64
N LYS A 40 -21.95 16.71 -15.21
CA LYS A 40 -22.48 16.48 -13.86
C LYS A 40 -21.43 16.73 -12.79
N LEU A 41 -20.23 16.16 -12.92
CA LEU A 41 -19.15 16.34 -11.95
C LEU A 41 -18.63 17.79 -11.93
N ARG A 42 -18.49 18.42 -13.09
CA ARG A 42 -18.13 19.85 -13.20
C ARG A 42 -19.12 20.74 -12.46
N ASN A 43 -20.42 20.52 -12.64
CA ASN A 43 -21.45 21.28 -11.94
C ASN A 43 -21.37 21.12 -10.41
N LEU A 44 -20.93 19.97 -9.89
CA LEU A 44 -20.70 19.79 -8.45
C LEU A 44 -19.52 20.62 -7.97
N ILE A 45 -18.42 20.68 -8.72
CA ILE A 45 -17.25 21.51 -8.39
C ILE A 45 -17.61 23.00 -8.47
N LEU A 46 -18.39 23.42 -9.47
CA LEU A 46 -18.80 24.83 -9.59
C LEU A 46 -19.63 25.32 -8.39
N LYS A 47 -20.43 24.45 -7.75
CA LYS A 47 -21.18 24.79 -6.53
C LYS A 47 -20.29 25.08 -5.33
N LEU A 48 -19.10 24.50 -5.28
CA LEU A 48 -18.09 24.79 -4.27
C LEU A 48 -17.43 26.16 -4.50
N GLY A 49 -17.46 26.66 -5.74
CA GLY A 49 -16.70 27.82 -6.18
C GLY A 49 -15.29 27.45 -6.64
N PHE A 50 -14.52 28.47 -7.03
CA PHE A 50 -13.15 28.32 -7.56
C PHE A 50 -12.05 28.43 -6.51
N GLN A 51 -12.43 28.64 -5.25
CA GLN A 51 -11.50 28.67 -4.14
C GLN A 51 -12.10 28.08 -2.87
N THR A 52 -11.25 27.44 -2.08
CA THR A 52 -11.55 27.06 -0.71
C THR A 52 -10.35 27.38 0.18
N GLN A 53 -10.62 27.76 1.43
CA GLN A 53 -9.59 27.98 2.42
C GLN A 53 -9.81 27.01 3.57
N LEU A 54 -8.86 26.11 3.76
CA LEU A 54 -8.82 25.23 4.92
C LEU A 54 -7.86 25.83 5.95
N ALA A 55 -8.21 25.73 7.22
CA ALA A 55 -7.33 26.21 8.28
C ALA A 55 -5.94 25.60 8.15
N ASN A 56 -4.89 26.44 8.22
CA ASN A 56 -3.48 26.04 8.16
C ASN A 56 -3.02 25.40 6.82
N LEU A 57 -3.78 25.61 5.74
CA LEU A 57 -3.37 25.35 4.37
C LEU A 57 -3.37 26.64 3.54
N PRO A 58 -2.56 26.73 2.47
CA PRO A 58 -2.72 27.75 1.46
C PRO A 58 -4.14 27.74 0.89
N ILE A 59 -4.62 28.89 0.41
CA ILE A 59 -5.88 28.96 -0.31
C ILE A 59 -5.78 28.03 -1.51
N PHE A 60 -6.67 27.05 -1.58
CA PHE A 60 -6.81 26.21 -2.75
C PHE A 60 -7.58 27.01 -3.78
N GLN A 61 -6.97 27.19 -4.94
CA GLN A 61 -7.58 27.87 -6.08
C GLN A 61 -7.45 26.97 -7.29
N TRP A 62 -8.56 26.78 -7.99
CA TRP A 62 -8.58 26.06 -9.25
C TRP A 62 -9.29 26.90 -10.28
N ASN A 63 -8.72 26.97 -11.48
CA ASN A 63 -9.37 27.57 -12.64
C ASN A 63 -10.05 26.47 -13.48
N GLU A 64 -10.75 26.87 -14.54
CA GLU A 64 -11.42 25.94 -15.45
C GLU A 64 -10.48 24.87 -16.05
N SER A 65 -9.22 25.23 -16.31
CA SER A 65 -8.23 24.29 -16.86
C SER A 65 -7.84 23.24 -15.83
N PHE A 66 -7.64 23.63 -14.56
CA PHE A 66 -7.39 22.69 -13.47
C PHE A 66 -8.57 21.74 -13.29
N VAL A 67 -9.80 22.26 -13.26
CA VAL A 67 -11.01 21.44 -13.13
C VAL A 67 -11.15 20.45 -14.29
N ALA A 68 -10.92 20.90 -15.53
CA ALA A 68 -10.96 20.02 -16.69
C ALA A 68 -9.90 18.89 -16.61
N ASN A 69 -8.66 19.23 -16.24
CA ASN A 69 -7.60 18.24 -16.07
C ASN A 69 -7.90 17.26 -14.94
N PHE A 70 -8.36 17.78 -13.80
CA PHE A 70 -8.77 16.96 -12.66
C PHE A 70 -9.87 15.97 -13.04
N LEU A 71 -10.93 16.41 -13.74
CA LEU A 71 -12.01 15.53 -14.18
C LEU A 71 -11.55 14.50 -15.21
N LYS A 72 -10.67 14.90 -16.13
CA LYS A 72 -10.03 13.98 -17.08
C LYS A 72 -9.21 12.90 -16.37
N THR A 73 -8.54 13.25 -15.28
CA THR A 73 -7.67 12.31 -14.54
C THR A 73 -8.45 11.44 -13.55
N TYR A 74 -9.36 12.00 -12.75
CA TYR A 74 -9.98 11.25 -11.65
C TYR A 74 -11.47 11.01 -11.83
N GLY A 75 -12.16 11.75 -12.70
CA GLY A 75 -13.62 11.75 -12.70
C GLY A 75 -14.24 10.38 -12.97
N LYS A 76 -13.68 9.59 -13.89
CA LYS A 76 -14.16 8.22 -14.16
C LYS A 76 -13.91 7.29 -12.97
N ALA A 77 -12.72 7.35 -12.41
CA ALA A 77 -12.32 6.61 -11.22
C ALA A 77 -13.27 6.86 -10.03
N LEU A 78 -13.70 8.10 -9.80
CA LEU A 78 -14.65 8.44 -8.73
C LEU A 78 -16.07 7.91 -8.97
N LEU A 79 -16.51 7.83 -10.23
CA LEU A 79 -17.78 7.20 -10.58
C LEU A 79 -17.73 5.68 -10.40
N GLU A 80 -16.61 5.05 -10.74
CA GLU A 80 -16.42 3.61 -10.49
C GLU A 80 -16.37 3.31 -8.99
N ALA A 81 -15.70 4.15 -8.18
CA ALA A 81 -15.75 4.06 -6.72
C ALA A 81 -17.19 4.08 -6.20
N GLN A 82 -18.02 5.02 -6.67
CA GLN A 82 -19.44 5.09 -6.29
C GLN A 82 -20.19 3.81 -6.65
N LYS A 83 -19.94 3.27 -7.83
CA LYS A 83 -20.62 2.07 -8.34
C LYS A 83 -20.26 0.84 -7.51
N ILE A 84 -18.97 0.62 -7.21
CA ILE A 84 -18.51 -0.48 -6.36
C ILE A 84 -19.05 -0.31 -4.93
N TYR A 85 -18.97 0.90 -4.37
CA TYR A 85 -19.51 1.19 -3.04
C TYR A 85 -21.01 0.85 -2.95
N ARG A 86 -21.81 1.29 -3.92
CA ARG A 86 -23.24 0.95 -3.98
C ARG A 86 -23.45 -0.55 -4.11
N TYR A 87 -22.67 -1.23 -4.93
CA TYR A 87 -22.74 -2.68 -5.07
C TYR A 87 -22.53 -3.39 -3.74
N ILE A 88 -21.46 -3.03 -3.01
CA ILE A 88 -21.18 -3.53 -1.66
C ILE A 88 -22.39 -3.30 -0.73
N LEU A 89 -22.94 -2.09 -0.70
CA LEU A 89 -24.10 -1.80 0.15
C LEU A 89 -25.35 -2.60 -0.22
N THR A 90 -25.58 -2.91 -1.50
CA THR A 90 -26.75 -3.71 -1.91
C THR A 90 -26.66 -5.16 -1.42
N LYS A 91 -25.45 -5.71 -1.35
CA LYS A 91 -25.18 -7.09 -0.94
C LYS A 91 -24.94 -7.22 0.56
N HIS A 92 -24.40 -6.18 1.18
CA HIS A 92 -23.90 -6.17 2.55
C HIS A 92 -24.53 -5.04 3.40
N SER A 93 -25.85 -4.86 3.24
CA SER A 93 -26.62 -3.72 3.78
C SER A 93 -26.78 -3.68 5.31
N ARG A 94 -26.50 -4.78 6.02
CA ARG A 94 -26.80 -4.93 7.46
C ARG A 94 -25.57 -4.98 8.36
N GLN A 95 -24.37 -4.85 7.80
CA GLN A 95 -23.14 -4.93 8.56
C GLN A 95 -22.39 -3.60 8.53
N GLN A 96 -21.60 -3.35 9.57
CA GLN A 96 -20.68 -2.23 9.59
C GLN A 96 -19.52 -2.55 8.64
N ASN A 97 -19.49 -1.86 7.51
CA ASN A 97 -18.44 -1.97 6.50
C ASN A 97 -17.41 -0.87 6.72
N VAL A 98 -16.14 -1.25 6.68
CA VAL A 98 -15.03 -0.31 6.53
C VAL A 98 -14.75 -0.17 5.03
N ILE A 99 -14.84 1.04 4.52
CA ILE A 99 -14.64 1.35 3.10
C ILE A 99 -13.36 2.16 2.94
N GLU A 100 -12.47 1.65 2.11
CA GLU A 100 -11.29 2.36 1.68
C GLU A 100 -11.37 2.67 0.18
N ILE A 101 -10.96 3.88 -0.20
CA ILE A 101 -10.71 4.21 -1.61
C ILE A 101 -9.20 4.27 -1.81
N SER A 102 -8.67 3.43 -2.70
CA SER A 102 -7.24 3.39 -3.02
C SER A 102 -6.92 3.92 -4.42
N MET A 103 -5.85 4.69 -4.49
CA MET A 103 -5.25 5.27 -5.70
C MET A 103 -3.72 5.15 -5.68
N ASP A 104 -3.15 4.38 -4.75
CA ASP A 104 -1.72 4.31 -4.49
C ASP A 104 -0.92 3.75 -5.69
N GLU A 105 -1.53 2.83 -6.44
CA GLU A 105 -0.97 2.25 -7.66
C GLU A 105 -1.16 3.13 -8.91
N GLY A 106 -1.79 4.30 -8.77
CA GLY A 106 -1.98 5.26 -9.86
C GLY A 106 -0.66 5.76 -10.47
N PRO A 107 -0.68 6.43 -11.63
CA PRO A 107 0.55 6.84 -12.31
C PRO A 107 1.27 8.03 -11.65
N VAL A 108 0.56 8.89 -10.92
CA VAL A 108 1.08 10.16 -10.40
C VAL A 108 0.66 10.38 -8.95
N ALA A 109 1.56 10.95 -8.15
CA ALA A 109 1.27 11.32 -6.77
C ALA A 109 0.24 12.45 -6.71
N GLN A 110 -0.70 12.37 -5.76
CA GLN A 110 -1.71 13.42 -5.61
C GLN A 110 -1.18 14.63 -4.83
N SER A 111 -1.69 15.81 -5.16
CA SER A 111 -1.59 17.04 -4.37
C SER A 111 -2.73 17.13 -3.34
N ALA A 112 -2.56 17.98 -2.33
CA ALA A 112 -3.61 18.20 -1.33
C ALA A 112 -4.89 18.82 -1.94
N GLN A 113 -4.75 19.62 -3.01
CA GLN A 113 -5.89 20.15 -3.77
C GLN A 113 -6.68 19.04 -4.46
N GLU A 114 -5.99 18.07 -5.07
CA GLU A 114 -6.63 16.91 -5.69
C GLU A 114 -7.32 16.03 -4.64
N ILE A 115 -6.65 15.71 -3.52
CA ILE A 115 -7.26 14.94 -2.43
C ILE A 115 -8.51 15.64 -1.88
N TYR A 116 -8.48 16.96 -1.76
CA TYR A 116 -9.65 17.72 -1.35
C TYR A 116 -10.80 17.58 -2.35
N LEU A 117 -10.57 17.77 -3.65
CA LEU A 117 -11.62 17.63 -4.66
C LEU A 117 -12.14 16.19 -4.79
N ILE A 118 -11.26 15.19 -4.63
CA ILE A 118 -11.62 13.78 -4.58
C ILE A 118 -12.61 13.53 -3.43
N LEU A 119 -12.24 13.90 -2.20
CA LEU A 119 -13.11 13.73 -1.03
C LEU A 119 -14.41 14.52 -1.16
N TYR A 120 -14.34 15.73 -1.71
CA TYR A 120 -15.53 16.56 -1.97
C TYR A 120 -16.50 15.84 -2.92
N LEU A 121 -16.02 15.39 -4.08
CA LEU A 121 -16.86 14.70 -5.06
C LEU A 121 -17.38 13.36 -4.53
N LEU A 122 -16.57 12.56 -3.84
CA LEU A 122 -17.03 11.33 -3.19
C LEU A 122 -18.19 11.61 -2.21
N THR A 123 -18.07 12.70 -1.43
CA THR A 123 -19.15 13.15 -0.54
C THR A 123 -20.41 13.51 -1.33
N GLN A 124 -20.29 14.26 -2.44
CA GLN A 124 -21.44 14.60 -3.30
C GLN A 124 -22.05 13.37 -4.00
N LEU A 125 -21.23 12.36 -4.26
CA LEU A 125 -21.64 11.07 -4.82
C LEU A 125 -22.23 10.12 -3.74
N ASN A 126 -22.37 10.57 -2.49
CA ASN A 126 -22.84 9.79 -1.35
C ASN A 126 -21.98 8.55 -1.06
N VAL A 127 -20.67 8.64 -1.31
CA VAL A 127 -19.68 7.65 -0.92
C VAL A 127 -19.09 8.05 0.42
N LYS A 128 -19.32 7.24 1.45
CA LYS A 128 -18.69 7.38 2.76
C LYS A 128 -17.51 6.41 2.83
N LEU A 129 -16.35 6.93 3.19
CA LEU A 129 -15.12 6.15 3.33
C LEU A 129 -14.50 6.36 4.72
N ASP A 130 -13.92 5.29 5.24
CA ASP A 130 -13.24 5.23 6.53
C ASP A 130 -11.74 5.48 6.36
N THR A 131 -11.19 5.10 5.21
CA THR A 131 -9.79 5.37 4.86
C THR A 131 -9.63 5.78 3.40
N ILE A 132 -8.56 6.53 3.12
CA ILE A 132 -8.14 6.88 1.76
C ILE A 132 -6.65 6.58 1.60
N ALA A 133 -6.29 5.84 0.55
CA ALA A 133 -4.91 5.49 0.22
C ALA A 133 -4.45 6.29 -1.02
N PRO A 134 -3.86 7.47 -0.84
CA PRO A 134 -3.30 8.24 -1.95
C PRO A 134 -1.93 7.67 -2.36
N ARG A 135 -1.54 7.99 -3.58
CA ARG A 135 -0.16 7.87 -4.05
C ARG A 135 0.68 9.05 -3.57
N PHE A 136 1.76 8.71 -2.88
CA PHE A 136 2.76 9.67 -2.41
C PHE A 136 3.84 9.94 -3.45
N ALA A 137 4.54 11.06 -3.31
CA ALA A 137 5.76 11.31 -4.05
C ALA A 137 6.87 10.33 -3.62
N GLY A 138 7.84 10.11 -4.51
CA GLY A 138 8.90 9.11 -4.32
C GLY A 138 8.45 7.70 -4.68
N LEU A 139 9.26 6.71 -4.31
CA LEU A 139 9.05 5.30 -4.65
C LEU A 139 8.82 4.46 -3.41
N PHE A 140 7.66 3.81 -3.37
CA PHE A 140 7.28 2.82 -2.36
C PHE A 140 7.47 1.43 -2.95
N LEU A 141 8.73 1.00 -3.03
CA LEU A 141 9.05 -0.30 -3.59
C LEU A 141 8.81 -1.42 -2.56
N LYS A 142 8.38 -2.59 -3.05
CA LYS A 142 8.09 -3.75 -2.18
C LYS A 142 9.36 -4.27 -1.52
N GLY A 143 9.27 -4.64 -0.24
CA GLY A 143 10.35 -5.26 0.54
C GLY A 143 11.53 -4.38 0.94
N ILE A 144 11.56 -3.09 0.57
CA ILE A 144 12.69 -2.19 0.85
C ILE A 144 12.21 -0.83 1.34
N ASP A 145 13.14 -0.01 1.82
CA ASP A 145 12.86 1.34 2.33
C ASP A 145 12.47 2.32 1.21
N TYR A 146 11.90 3.44 1.62
CA TYR A 146 11.48 4.54 0.75
C TYR A 146 12.66 5.12 -0.03
N GLN A 147 12.44 5.40 -1.32
CA GLN A 147 13.39 6.12 -2.16
C GLN A 147 12.80 7.43 -2.64
N GLY A 148 13.31 8.54 -2.12
CA GLY A 148 12.87 9.87 -2.49
C GLY A 148 13.24 10.91 -1.45
N ASN A 149 12.64 12.10 -1.58
CA ASN A 149 12.85 13.19 -0.64
C ASN A 149 11.90 13.01 0.57
N THR A 150 12.47 12.77 1.75
CA THR A 150 11.72 12.55 3.00
C THR A 150 11.06 13.82 3.52
N GLU A 151 11.65 15.00 3.27
CA GLU A 151 11.05 16.29 3.60
C GLU A 151 9.84 16.60 2.72
N GLN A 152 9.90 16.24 1.44
CA GLN A 152 8.74 16.32 0.54
C GLN A 152 7.61 15.40 1.03
N PHE A 153 7.93 14.15 1.37
CA PHE A 153 6.97 13.21 1.93
C PHE A 153 6.32 13.73 3.21
N LYS A 154 7.12 14.31 4.13
CA LYS A 154 6.62 14.93 5.37
C LYS A 154 5.60 16.03 5.07
N ASN A 155 5.95 16.96 4.19
CA ASN A 155 5.09 18.10 3.86
C ASN A 155 3.80 17.64 3.17
N GLN A 156 3.90 16.71 2.21
CA GLN A 156 2.74 16.13 1.53
C GLN A 156 1.81 15.41 2.51
N THR A 157 2.37 14.59 3.41
CA THR A 157 1.59 13.88 4.43
C THR A 157 0.89 14.86 5.37
N ALA A 158 1.59 15.90 5.85
CA ALA A 158 1.00 16.92 6.70
C ALA A 158 -0.17 17.63 6.01
N ASP A 159 -0.05 17.94 4.71
CA ASP A 159 -1.12 18.59 3.97
C ASP A 159 -2.32 17.66 3.73
N PHE A 160 -2.09 16.38 3.46
CA PHE A 160 -3.18 15.38 3.41
C PHE A 160 -3.90 15.29 4.75
N LEU A 161 -3.18 15.19 5.87
CA LEU A 161 -3.79 15.11 7.20
C LEU A 161 -4.65 16.34 7.53
N LYS A 162 -4.23 17.54 7.12
CA LYS A 162 -5.06 18.75 7.26
C LYS A 162 -6.36 18.68 6.44
N VAL A 163 -6.28 18.19 5.20
CA VAL A 163 -7.47 17.97 4.37
C VAL A 163 -8.42 16.98 5.05
N LEU A 164 -7.90 15.82 5.49
CA LEU A 164 -8.71 14.80 6.16
C LEU A 164 -9.38 15.34 7.42
N GLN A 165 -8.65 16.03 8.30
CA GLN A 165 -9.22 16.67 9.49
C GLN A 165 -10.31 17.69 9.17
N TRP A 166 -10.16 18.42 8.07
CA TRP A 166 -11.20 19.33 7.63
C TRP A 166 -12.48 18.58 7.25
N PHE A 167 -12.37 17.48 6.50
CA PHE A 167 -13.52 16.64 6.13
C PHE A 167 -14.16 15.97 7.35
N GLN A 168 -13.40 15.50 8.32
CA GLN A 168 -13.93 14.96 9.58
C GLN A 168 -14.83 15.96 10.33
N LYS A 169 -14.53 17.26 10.25
CA LYS A 169 -15.23 18.32 11.02
C LYS A 169 -16.32 19.06 10.25
N HIS A 170 -16.18 19.19 8.93
CA HIS A 170 -17.00 20.11 8.12
C HIS A 170 -17.78 19.41 7.00
N SER A 171 -17.64 18.09 6.86
CA SER A 171 -18.29 17.33 5.78
C SER A 171 -19.15 16.19 6.33
N GLY A 172 -19.93 15.56 5.45
CA GLY A 172 -20.68 14.35 5.79
C GLY A 172 -19.85 13.06 5.87
N GLN A 173 -18.52 13.15 5.83
CA GLN A 173 -17.62 12.01 5.99
C GLN A 173 -17.48 11.58 7.45
N PRO A 174 -17.10 10.32 7.73
CA PRO A 174 -16.94 9.84 9.10
C PRO A 174 -15.86 10.60 9.88
N GLU A 175 -16.09 10.81 11.18
CA GLU A 175 -15.14 11.47 12.09
C GLU A 175 -13.81 10.70 12.22
N HIS A 176 -13.83 9.41 11.91
CA HIS A 176 -12.66 8.54 11.94
C HIS A 176 -12.00 8.32 10.57
N LEU A 177 -12.30 9.14 9.56
CA LEU A 177 -11.63 9.12 8.26
C LEU A 177 -10.10 9.19 8.43
N LYS A 178 -9.37 8.18 7.99
CA LYS A 178 -7.91 8.10 8.17
C LYS A 178 -7.16 8.02 6.85
N LEU A 179 -5.90 8.43 6.92
CA LEU A 179 -4.95 8.17 5.85
C LEU A 179 -4.59 6.68 5.89
N SER A 180 -4.48 6.07 4.72
CA SER A 180 -3.98 4.72 4.53
C SER A 180 -2.67 4.74 3.76
N LEU A 181 -1.70 3.95 4.21
CA LEU A 181 -0.40 3.79 3.58
C LEU A 181 -0.24 2.35 3.08
N HIS A 182 -0.41 2.20 1.78
CA HIS A 182 -0.12 0.99 1.04
C HIS A 182 1.38 0.82 0.78
N THR A 183 1.82 -0.43 0.61
CA THR A 183 3.25 -0.78 0.54
C THR A 183 4.06 -0.14 1.69
N GLY A 184 3.41 -0.02 2.86
CA GLY A 184 3.91 0.74 3.99
C GLY A 184 4.90 -0.03 4.85
N SER A 185 5.00 -1.36 4.68
CA SER A 185 6.03 -2.16 5.34
C SER A 185 7.43 -1.73 4.89
N ASP A 186 8.39 -1.92 5.79
CA ASP A 186 9.81 -1.72 5.54
C ASP A 186 10.22 -0.27 5.26
N LYS A 187 9.32 0.72 5.36
CA LYS A 187 9.62 2.14 5.11
C LYS A 187 10.22 2.83 6.34
N PHE A 188 11.24 2.22 6.96
CA PHE A 188 11.75 2.62 8.28
C PHE A 188 12.21 4.08 8.33
N SER A 189 12.79 4.62 7.25
CA SER A 189 13.16 6.04 7.15
C SER A 189 11.96 7.00 7.33
N LEU A 190 10.75 6.54 7.03
CA LEU A 190 9.53 7.34 7.13
C LEU A 190 8.85 7.24 8.51
N TYR A 191 9.13 6.21 9.30
CA TYR A 191 8.38 5.95 10.54
C TYR A 191 8.54 7.05 11.59
N PRO A 192 9.74 7.62 11.85
CA PRO A 192 9.89 8.75 12.76
C PRO A 192 9.18 10.04 12.29
N ILE A 193 8.99 10.18 10.96
CA ILE A 193 8.25 11.30 10.37
C ILE A 193 6.75 11.08 10.60
N LEU A 194 6.25 9.89 10.24
CA LEU A 194 4.86 9.50 10.41
C LEU A 194 4.44 9.59 11.87
N ASN A 195 5.21 9.01 12.80
CA ASN A 195 4.90 9.08 14.23
C ASN A 195 4.75 10.54 14.73
N ARG A 196 5.68 11.43 14.37
CA ARG A 196 5.57 12.86 14.74
C ARG A 196 4.32 13.51 14.17
N LEU A 197 4.00 13.24 12.91
CA LEU A 197 2.80 13.80 12.28
C LEU A 197 1.52 13.26 12.92
N LEU A 198 1.43 11.94 13.14
CA LEU A 198 0.27 11.33 13.79
C LEU A 198 0.03 11.90 15.19
N ASN A 199 1.09 12.12 15.96
CA ASN A 199 1.03 12.80 17.25
C ASN A 199 0.66 14.29 17.12
N GLN A 200 1.28 15.03 16.20
CA GLN A 200 0.96 16.45 15.98
C GLN A 200 -0.50 16.66 15.60
N PHE A 201 -1.04 15.79 14.75
CA PHE A 201 -2.41 15.85 14.25
C PHE A 201 -3.39 15.03 15.11
N GLN A 202 -2.94 14.37 16.19
CA GLN A 202 -3.77 13.55 17.07
C GLN A 202 -4.68 12.59 16.28
N THR A 203 -4.09 11.88 15.32
CA THR A 203 -4.83 11.02 14.37
C THR A 203 -4.17 9.66 14.20
N GLY A 204 -4.94 8.68 13.75
CA GLY A 204 -4.45 7.35 13.40
C GLY A 204 -4.01 7.24 11.94
N LEU A 205 -3.38 6.12 11.62
CA LEU A 205 -2.99 5.69 10.28
C LEU A 205 -3.48 4.26 10.06
N HIS A 206 -3.94 3.94 8.85
CA HIS A 206 -4.05 2.56 8.41
C HIS A 206 -2.77 2.18 7.66
N LEU A 207 -2.02 1.19 8.15
CA LEU A 207 -0.79 0.72 7.52
C LEU A 207 -1.02 -0.70 6.98
N LYS A 208 -0.81 -0.90 5.68
CA LYS A 208 -0.90 -2.22 5.07
C LYS A 208 0.48 -2.88 4.97
N THR A 209 0.55 -4.11 5.47
CA THR A 209 1.72 -5.00 5.37
C THR A 209 1.26 -6.36 4.89
N ALA A 210 2.02 -6.99 3.99
CA ALA A 210 1.74 -8.36 3.54
C ALA A 210 3.05 -9.12 3.28
N GLY A 211 3.74 -8.78 2.19
CA GLY A 211 4.93 -9.53 1.77
C GLY A 211 6.15 -9.41 2.70
N THR A 212 6.20 -8.44 3.61
CA THR A 212 7.24 -8.41 4.66
C THR A 212 7.12 -9.61 5.59
N THR A 213 5.89 -10.05 5.94
CA THR A 213 5.66 -11.24 6.76
C THR A 213 6.25 -12.48 6.09
N TRP A 214 5.98 -12.65 4.80
CA TRP A 214 6.54 -13.71 3.97
C TRP A 214 8.08 -13.71 3.97
N LEU A 215 8.71 -12.54 3.89
CA LEU A 215 10.17 -12.44 3.95
C LEU A 215 10.74 -12.88 5.30
N GLU A 216 10.04 -12.59 6.39
CA GLU A 216 10.45 -13.04 7.73
C GLU A 216 10.17 -14.53 7.96
N GLU A 217 9.17 -15.12 7.30
CA GLU A 217 8.98 -16.58 7.24
C GLU A 217 10.19 -17.26 6.57
N LEU A 218 10.66 -16.73 5.44
CA LEU A 218 11.88 -17.24 4.79
C LEU A 218 13.12 -17.13 5.69
N ILE A 219 13.25 -16.04 6.43
CA ILE A 219 14.33 -15.86 7.41
C ILE A 219 14.21 -16.91 8.52
N GLY A 220 13.01 -17.13 9.06
CA GLY A 220 12.74 -18.16 10.06
C GLY A 220 13.08 -19.57 9.56
N LEU A 221 12.75 -19.89 8.30
CA LEU A 221 13.13 -21.16 7.67
C LEU A 221 14.64 -21.33 7.57
N CYS A 222 15.37 -20.26 7.21
CA CYS A 222 16.84 -20.30 7.15
C CYS A 222 17.47 -20.53 8.52
N GLU A 223 16.92 -19.89 9.57
CA GLU A 223 17.41 -20.00 10.94
C GLU A 223 17.04 -21.32 11.61
N GLY A 224 15.91 -21.93 11.24
CA GLY A 224 15.36 -23.11 11.90
C GLY A 224 16.13 -24.41 11.63
N GLY A 225 16.72 -24.59 10.44
CA GLY A 225 17.50 -25.79 10.17
C GLY A 225 17.88 -26.04 8.72
N ALA A 226 18.65 -27.10 8.48
CA ALA A 226 19.22 -27.42 7.18
C ALA A 226 18.17 -27.63 6.07
N ALA A 227 17.03 -28.24 6.41
CA ALA A 227 15.95 -28.44 5.43
C ALA A 227 15.25 -27.12 5.05
N GLY A 228 15.05 -26.21 6.02
CA GLY A 228 14.50 -24.88 5.73
C GLY A 228 15.46 -24.05 4.88
N LEU A 229 16.75 -24.03 5.23
CA LEU A 229 17.78 -23.40 4.41
C LEU A 229 17.81 -23.96 2.98
N GLN A 230 17.79 -25.28 2.83
CA GLN A 230 17.80 -25.92 1.52
C GLN A 230 16.57 -25.54 0.69
N PHE A 231 15.39 -25.46 1.32
CA PHE A 231 14.17 -25.00 0.65
C PHE A 231 14.33 -23.57 0.12
N VAL A 232 14.83 -22.63 0.93
CA VAL A 232 15.00 -21.23 0.50
C VAL A 232 16.01 -21.12 -0.64
N LYS A 233 17.09 -21.92 -0.64
CA LYS A 233 18.04 -22.00 -1.75
C LYS A 233 17.39 -22.53 -3.04
N SER A 234 16.62 -23.61 -2.95
CA SER A 234 15.89 -24.16 -4.10
C SER A 234 14.86 -23.16 -4.65
N LEU A 235 14.16 -22.45 -3.77
CA LEU A 235 13.23 -21.38 -4.14
C LEU A 235 13.96 -20.25 -4.87
N TYR A 236 15.13 -19.83 -4.40
CA TYR A 236 15.95 -18.81 -5.05
C TYR A 236 16.30 -19.21 -6.49
N ARG A 237 16.79 -20.44 -6.69
CA ARG A 237 17.11 -20.96 -8.02
C ARG A 237 15.89 -20.91 -8.96
N SER A 238 14.72 -21.34 -8.47
CA SER A 238 13.46 -21.25 -9.23
C SER A 238 13.07 -19.80 -9.55
N ALA A 239 13.27 -18.87 -8.60
CA ALA A 239 12.96 -17.46 -8.78
C ALA A 239 13.89 -16.78 -9.80
N ILE A 240 15.19 -17.09 -9.79
CA ILE A 240 16.13 -16.61 -10.81
C ILE A 240 15.72 -17.09 -12.21
N ALA A 241 15.37 -18.38 -12.35
CA ALA A 241 14.99 -18.95 -13.63
C ALA A 241 13.68 -18.34 -14.21
N GLN A 242 12.79 -17.85 -13.34
CA GLN A 242 11.47 -17.30 -13.71
C GLN A 242 11.37 -15.79 -13.48
N MET A 243 12.50 -15.10 -13.28
CA MET A 243 12.54 -13.71 -12.81
C MET A 243 11.73 -12.76 -13.70
N ASP A 244 11.83 -12.90 -15.02
CA ASP A 244 11.10 -12.06 -15.97
C ASP A 244 9.57 -12.17 -15.81
N GLN A 245 9.07 -13.39 -15.62
CA GLN A 245 7.65 -13.65 -15.40
C GLN A 245 7.19 -13.11 -14.04
N LEU A 246 8.01 -13.30 -13.00
CA LEU A 246 7.71 -12.79 -11.66
C LEU A 246 7.69 -11.25 -11.64
N LEU A 247 8.58 -10.60 -12.39
CA LEU A 247 8.70 -9.14 -12.40
C LEU A 247 7.55 -8.44 -13.13
N GLN A 248 6.99 -9.05 -14.18
CA GLN A 248 5.94 -8.41 -15.00
C GLN A 248 4.80 -7.77 -14.19
N PRO A 249 4.09 -8.49 -13.30
CA PRO A 249 2.99 -7.89 -12.54
C PRO A 249 3.44 -6.86 -11.50
N TYR A 250 4.73 -6.82 -11.14
CA TYR A 250 5.28 -5.87 -10.16
C TYR A 250 6.18 -4.80 -10.78
N ALA A 251 6.16 -4.65 -12.11
CA ALA A 251 7.04 -3.74 -12.83
C ALA A 251 6.86 -2.27 -12.45
N ALA A 252 5.76 -1.88 -11.80
CA ALA A 252 5.57 -0.53 -11.25
C ALA A 252 6.24 -0.32 -9.88
N ILE A 253 6.41 -1.38 -9.09
CA ILE A 253 6.66 -1.31 -7.64
C ILE A 253 7.83 -2.20 -7.14
N VAL A 254 8.58 -2.81 -8.06
CA VAL A 254 9.82 -3.56 -7.80
C VAL A 254 10.92 -3.13 -8.77
N ARG A 255 12.17 -3.03 -8.30
CA ARG A 255 13.33 -2.59 -9.09
C ARG A 255 14.55 -3.43 -8.71
N ILE A 256 14.76 -4.50 -9.46
CA ILE A 256 15.86 -5.43 -9.25
C ILE A 256 16.97 -5.13 -10.26
N ASP A 257 18.18 -4.86 -9.77
CA ASP A 257 19.40 -4.93 -10.57
C ASP A 257 19.94 -6.37 -10.53
N ARG A 258 19.92 -7.04 -11.69
CA ARG A 258 20.36 -8.44 -11.82
C ARG A 258 21.83 -8.63 -11.51
N GLN A 259 22.66 -7.60 -11.70
CA GLN A 259 24.09 -7.68 -11.44
C GLN A 259 24.40 -7.78 -9.94
N ASN A 260 23.47 -7.34 -9.09
CA ASN A 260 23.59 -7.43 -7.64
C ASN A 260 23.10 -8.77 -7.07
N LEU A 261 22.52 -9.65 -7.90
CA LEU A 261 22.06 -10.96 -7.46
C LEU A 261 23.19 -11.99 -7.53
N PRO A 262 23.42 -12.80 -6.48
CA PRO A 262 24.39 -13.88 -6.54
C PRO A 262 24.02 -14.90 -7.62
N LEU A 263 25.00 -15.63 -8.15
CA LEU A 263 24.66 -16.75 -9.03
C LEU A 263 23.99 -17.87 -8.21
N PRO A 264 23.03 -18.64 -8.79
CA PRO A 264 22.40 -19.74 -8.06
C PRO A 264 23.40 -20.73 -7.45
N ASP A 265 24.47 -21.08 -8.19
CA ASP A 265 25.50 -21.99 -7.72
C ASP A 265 26.38 -21.37 -6.61
N GLU A 266 26.50 -20.04 -6.58
CA GLU A 266 27.18 -19.33 -5.48
C GLU A 266 26.32 -19.37 -4.21
N LEU A 267 25.04 -19.01 -4.31
CA LEU A 267 24.12 -18.98 -3.18
C LEU A 267 23.88 -20.37 -2.57
N ASP A 268 23.95 -21.44 -3.37
CA ASP A 268 23.86 -22.82 -2.87
C ASP A 268 24.96 -23.15 -1.86
N ASN A 269 26.10 -22.46 -1.92
CA ASN A 269 27.21 -22.64 -0.97
C ASN A 269 27.08 -21.77 0.29
N TRP A 270 26.12 -20.85 0.36
CA TRP A 270 25.96 -19.96 1.51
C TRP A 270 25.48 -20.72 2.74
N ASN A 271 25.94 -20.30 3.92
CA ASN A 271 25.38 -20.79 5.18
C ASN A 271 24.11 -19.99 5.56
N ALA A 272 23.40 -20.44 6.60
CA ALA A 272 22.19 -19.77 7.07
C ALA A 272 22.44 -18.31 7.46
N GLU A 273 23.54 -18.03 8.17
CA GLU A 273 23.88 -16.67 8.64
C GLU A 273 24.03 -15.70 7.46
N GLN A 274 24.77 -16.09 6.41
CA GLN A 274 24.97 -15.27 5.22
C GLN A 274 23.64 -14.96 4.53
N LEU A 275 22.81 -15.99 4.28
CA LEU A 275 21.54 -15.80 3.60
C LEU A 275 20.56 -14.94 4.42
N VAL A 276 20.50 -15.15 5.73
CA VAL A 276 19.68 -14.35 6.66
C VAL A 276 20.13 -12.90 6.66
N ARG A 277 21.44 -12.62 6.80
CA ARG A 277 21.97 -11.25 6.80
C ARG A 277 21.76 -10.54 5.47
N SER A 278 21.81 -11.28 4.36
CA SER A 278 21.50 -10.73 3.04
C SER A 278 20.01 -10.45 2.82
N LEU A 279 19.12 -11.26 3.42
CA LEU A 279 17.68 -11.13 3.26
C LEU A 279 17.02 -10.16 4.26
N ARG A 280 17.52 -10.11 5.50
CA ARG A 280 16.98 -9.29 6.59
C ARG A 280 17.16 -7.82 6.25
N HIS A 281 16.08 -7.05 6.38
CA HIS A 281 16.12 -5.64 6.04
C HIS A 281 16.95 -4.83 7.04
N ASN A 282 18.27 -4.80 6.87
CA ASN A 282 19.18 -4.02 7.69
C ASN A 282 20.15 -3.28 6.79
N GLN A 283 19.85 -2.01 6.47
CA GLN A 283 20.70 -1.19 5.59
C GLN A 283 22.11 -0.95 6.12
N SER A 284 22.35 -1.17 7.42
CA SER A 284 23.69 -1.05 8.02
C SER A 284 24.52 -2.34 7.93
N ASP A 285 23.89 -3.48 7.61
CA ASP A 285 24.62 -4.73 7.42
C ASP A 285 25.28 -4.74 6.04
N SER A 286 26.58 -4.99 6.00
CA SER A 286 27.35 -5.08 4.76
C SER A 286 26.90 -6.19 3.81
N LEU A 287 26.18 -7.21 4.32
CA LEU A 287 25.65 -8.30 3.51
C LEU A 287 24.25 -8.04 2.96
N PHE A 288 23.53 -7.03 3.48
CA PHE A 288 22.16 -6.77 3.09
C PHE A 288 22.06 -6.52 1.59
N ASN A 289 21.18 -7.28 0.94
CA ASN A 289 20.97 -7.21 -0.50
C ASN A 289 19.50 -6.90 -0.79
N LYS A 290 19.24 -5.63 -1.13
CA LYS A 290 17.90 -5.15 -1.48
C LYS A 290 17.30 -5.89 -2.68
N ASP A 291 18.11 -6.23 -3.68
CA ASP A 291 17.68 -6.85 -4.92
C ASP A 291 17.27 -8.31 -4.67
N LEU A 292 18.03 -9.01 -3.83
CA LEU A 292 17.70 -10.35 -3.31
C LEU A 292 16.37 -10.34 -2.55
N ARG A 293 16.21 -9.39 -1.62
CA ARG A 293 14.98 -9.26 -0.83
C ARG A 293 13.77 -8.99 -1.71
N GLN A 294 13.90 -8.15 -2.74
CA GLN A 294 12.82 -7.90 -3.69
C GLN A 294 12.48 -9.13 -4.54
N LEU A 295 13.47 -9.91 -4.99
CA LEU A 295 13.21 -11.14 -5.73
C LEU A 295 12.41 -12.14 -4.89
N PHE A 296 12.80 -12.34 -3.63
CA PHE A 296 12.04 -13.19 -2.73
C PHE A 296 10.64 -12.64 -2.45
N HIS A 297 10.49 -11.31 -2.35
CA HIS A 297 9.19 -10.70 -2.09
C HIS A 297 8.16 -11.03 -3.18
N ILE A 298 8.60 -11.21 -4.43
CA ILE A 298 7.72 -11.54 -5.56
C ILE A 298 7.66 -13.05 -5.88
N SER A 299 8.43 -13.89 -5.17
CA SER A 299 8.51 -15.33 -5.44
C SER A 299 7.58 -16.20 -4.58
N TYR A 300 6.75 -15.60 -3.73
CA TYR A 300 5.83 -16.33 -2.83
C TYR A 300 4.94 -17.34 -3.56
N GLY A 301 4.50 -17.03 -4.79
CA GLY A 301 3.70 -17.95 -5.61
C GLY A 301 4.45 -19.23 -6.00
N LEU A 302 5.78 -19.18 -6.11
CA LEU A 302 6.61 -20.36 -6.36
C LEU A 302 6.70 -21.25 -5.12
N ALA A 303 6.78 -20.66 -3.92
CA ALA A 303 6.78 -21.43 -2.67
C ALA A 303 5.48 -22.21 -2.48
N ALA A 304 4.33 -21.60 -2.84
CA ALA A 304 3.03 -22.27 -2.79
C ALA A 304 2.96 -23.54 -3.67
N GLN A 305 3.72 -23.61 -4.76
CA GLN A 305 3.75 -24.79 -5.65
C GLN A 305 4.38 -26.02 -5.00
N TYR A 306 5.17 -25.85 -3.92
CA TYR A 306 5.72 -26.97 -3.15
C TYR A 306 4.67 -27.66 -2.26
N GLY A 307 3.48 -27.07 -2.10
CA GLY A 307 2.35 -27.66 -1.38
C GLY A 307 2.72 -28.11 0.03
N ASN A 308 2.40 -29.37 0.35
CA ASN A 308 2.61 -29.93 1.70
C ASN A 308 4.05 -29.85 2.18
N THR A 309 5.04 -29.98 1.29
CA THR A 309 6.45 -29.84 1.67
C THR A 309 6.72 -28.47 2.29
N PHE A 310 6.15 -27.41 1.72
CA PHE A 310 6.30 -26.06 2.27
C PHE A 310 5.53 -25.92 3.59
N TYR A 311 4.30 -26.43 3.68
CA TYR A 311 3.51 -26.35 4.91
C TYR A 311 4.13 -27.11 6.09
N GLU A 312 4.71 -28.30 5.85
CA GLU A 312 5.41 -29.06 6.87
C GLU A 312 6.66 -28.33 7.39
N LEU A 313 7.37 -27.61 6.52
CA LEU A 313 8.50 -26.77 6.94
C LEU A 313 8.04 -25.59 7.80
N LEU A 314 6.91 -24.95 7.48
CA LEU A 314 6.33 -23.88 8.29
C LEU A 314 5.97 -24.36 9.69
N GLU A 315 5.36 -25.55 9.81
CA GLU A 315 5.03 -26.14 11.13
C GLU A 315 6.29 -26.57 11.89
N THR A 316 7.27 -27.14 11.20
CA THR A 316 8.52 -27.61 11.82
C THR A 316 9.34 -26.47 12.42
N TYR A 317 9.43 -25.33 11.71
CA TYR A 317 10.25 -24.17 12.12
C TYR A 317 9.39 -23.00 12.62
N ARG A 318 8.20 -23.31 13.14
CA ARG A 318 7.20 -22.34 13.56
C ARG A 318 7.73 -21.36 14.60
N SER A 319 8.52 -21.83 15.56
CA SER A 319 9.07 -20.99 16.63
C SER A 319 9.97 -19.87 16.11
N GLU A 320 10.85 -20.20 15.17
CA GLU A 320 11.79 -19.27 14.54
C GLU A 320 11.04 -18.29 13.65
N ILE A 321 10.06 -18.77 12.89
CA ILE A 321 9.18 -17.95 12.06
C ILE A 321 8.39 -16.95 12.91
N GLU A 322 7.69 -17.43 13.94
CA GLU A 322 6.86 -16.58 14.82
C GLU A 322 7.70 -15.51 15.51
N ARG A 323 8.92 -15.85 15.97
CA ARG A 323 9.85 -14.86 16.54
C ARG A 323 10.19 -13.77 15.52
N ASN A 324 10.60 -14.14 14.31
CA ASN A 324 11.01 -13.17 13.29
C ASN A 324 9.83 -12.30 12.81
N VAL A 325 8.68 -12.91 12.57
CA VAL A 325 7.45 -12.18 12.17
C VAL A 325 7.02 -11.22 13.29
N THR A 326 7.02 -11.66 14.54
CA THR A 326 6.64 -10.82 15.69
C THR A 326 7.61 -9.66 15.85
N GLU A 327 8.92 -9.91 15.84
CA GLU A 327 9.94 -8.86 15.91
C GLU A 327 9.76 -7.83 14.79
N ASN A 328 9.54 -8.30 13.55
CA ASN A 328 9.35 -7.39 12.43
C ASN A 328 8.08 -6.56 12.55
N LEU A 329 6.92 -7.18 12.78
CA LEU A 329 5.66 -6.44 12.82
C LEU A 329 5.53 -5.59 14.08
N PHE A 330 5.88 -6.12 15.25
CA PHE A 330 5.70 -5.41 16.51
C PHE A 330 6.84 -4.43 16.77
N ASP A 331 8.09 -4.90 16.80
CA ASP A 331 9.21 -4.09 17.24
C ASP A 331 9.69 -3.12 16.17
N ARG A 332 9.64 -3.52 14.89
CA ARG A 332 10.20 -2.71 13.80
C ARG A 332 9.15 -1.85 13.08
N HIS A 333 7.88 -2.22 13.15
CA HIS A 333 6.79 -1.46 12.50
C HIS A 333 5.86 -0.78 13.53
N ILE A 334 5.15 -1.54 14.36
CA ILE A 334 4.12 -0.99 15.25
C ILE A 334 4.72 -0.05 16.31
N LYS A 335 5.78 -0.47 17.01
CA LYS A 335 6.39 0.35 18.07
C LYS A 335 6.86 1.72 17.55
N PRO A 336 7.70 1.81 16.49
CA PRO A 336 8.19 3.10 16.02
C PRO A 336 7.09 4.00 15.45
N LEU A 337 6.03 3.42 14.87
CA LEU A 337 4.93 4.20 14.29
C LEU A 337 3.94 4.70 15.33
N PHE A 338 3.54 3.87 16.29
CA PHE A 338 2.37 4.14 17.13
C PHE A 338 2.66 4.26 18.62
N LEU A 339 3.71 3.61 19.13
CA LEU A 339 3.99 3.56 20.57
C LEU A 339 5.12 4.52 20.98
N GLY A 340 5.88 5.03 20.02
CA GLY A 340 7.11 5.78 20.29
C GLY A 340 8.28 4.83 20.55
N GLY A 341 9.46 5.23 20.08
CA GLY A 341 10.74 4.54 20.33
C GLY A 341 11.54 5.24 21.40
#